data_AF-A0A0V0VV11-F1
#
_entry.id   AF-A0A0V0VV11-F1
#
_cell.length_a   1.000
_cell.length_b   1.000
_cell.length_c   1.000
_cell.angle_alpha   90.00
_cell.angle_beta   90.00
_cell.angle_gamma   90.00
#
_symmetry.space_group_name_H-M   'P 1'
#
loop_
_entity.id
_entity.type
_entity.pdbx_description
1 polymer ?
#
loop_
_entity_poly.entity_id
_entity_poly.type
_entity_poly.pdbx_seq_one_letter_code
_entity_poly.pdbx_strand_id
1 'polypeptide(L)'
;MQIQEPYTVVNREIKRITTTKLDDLWLSEKKIIRRTEQEKVLREVRKCIGNNWLEKIGREVKQFYQAREEIAEENALLLKAGRVIIPELPRRKIMKVLHEGHPGIA
;
A
#
# COMPACT_ATOMS: atom_id res chain seq x y z
N MET A 1 47.12 -14.97 10.24
CA MET A 1 45.93 -15.81 10.51
C MET A 1 44.71 -14.95 10.24
N GLN A 2 44.22 -14.94 8.99
CA GLN A 2 43.07 -14.14 8.58
C GLN A 2 41.81 -14.99 8.75
N ILE A 3 40.97 -14.61 9.70
CA ILE A 3 39.59 -15.07 9.81
C ILE A 3 38.84 -14.53 8.59
N GLN A 4 38.47 -15.44 7.68
CA GLN A 4 37.57 -15.14 6.57
C GLN A 4 36.14 -15.12 7.13
N GLU A 5 35.47 -13.97 7.05
CA GLU A 5 34.04 -13.88 7.29
C GLU A 5 33.26 -14.51 6.12
N PRO A 6 32.34 -15.46 6.35
CA PRO A 6 31.48 -15.99 5.30
C PRO A 6 30.13 -15.25 5.31
N TYR A 7 30.10 -13.99 4.89
CA TYR A 7 28.85 -13.22 4.74
C TYR A 7 28.49 -12.89 3.29
N THR A 8 28.90 -13.72 2.33
CA THR A 8 28.74 -13.43 0.89
C THR A 8 27.66 -14.23 0.14
N VAL A 9 26.74 -14.95 0.80
CA VAL A 9 25.73 -15.76 0.07
C VAL A 9 24.26 -15.46 0.38
N VAL A 10 23.91 -14.66 1.40
CA VAL A 10 22.49 -14.45 1.78
C VAL A 10 21.86 -13.16 1.19
N ASN A 11 22.54 -12.44 0.29
CA ASN A 11 22.02 -11.19 -0.29
C ASN A 11 22.07 -11.15 -1.82
N ARG A 12 21.70 -12.25 -2.49
CA ARG A 12 21.54 -12.27 -3.95
C ARG A 12 20.08 -12.24 -4.42
N GLU A 13 19.11 -12.56 -3.56
CA GLU A 13 17.70 -12.71 -3.98
C GLU A 13 16.80 -11.50 -3.68
N ILE A 14 17.20 -10.58 -2.79
CA ILE A 14 16.42 -9.35 -2.53
C ILE A 14 16.56 -8.32 -3.68
N LYS A 15 17.55 -8.50 -4.57
CA LYS A 15 17.90 -7.54 -5.63
C LYS A 15 17.18 -7.76 -6.98
N ARG A 16 16.08 -8.53 -7.00
CA ARG A 16 15.35 -8.90 -8.23
C ARG A 16 13.85 -8.61 -8.21
N ILE A 17 13.40 -7.63 -7.44
CA ILE A 17 12.26 -6.80 -7.88
C ILE A 17 12.85 -5.83 -8.91
N THR A 18 13.21 -6.37 -10.08
CA THR A 18 13.77 -5.62 -11.20
C THR A 18 12.81 -4.50 -11.57
N THR A 19 13.37 -3.30 -11.71
CA THR A 19 12.79 -2.04 -12.21
C THR A 19 11.72 -2.21 -13.29
N THR A 20 11.82 -3.25 -14.12
CA THR A 20 10.86 -3.63 -15.16
C THR A 20 9.43 -3.87 -14.67
N LYS A 21 9.21 -4.44 -13.48
CA LYS A 21 7.84 -4.75 -12.98
C LYS A 21 7.11 -3.56 -12.36
N LEU A 22 7.84 -2.52 -11.94
CA LEU A 22 7.22 -1.29 -11.42
C LEU A 22 6.65 -0.44 -12.57
N ASP A 23 7.32 -0.43 -13.71
CA ASP A 23 6.82 0.20 -14.93
C ASP A 23 5.54 -0.49 -15.42
N ASP A 24 5.45 -1.83 -15.32
CA ASP A 24 4.24 -2.61 -15.64
C ASP A 24 3.04 -2.30 -14.72
N LEU A 25 3.28 -1.77 -13.51
CA LEU A 25 2.21 -1.47 -12.57
C LEU A 25 1.40 -0.22 -12.99
N TRP A 26 1.89 0.58 -13.94
CA TRP A 26 1.24 1.81 -14.46
C TRP A 26 0.54 2.61 -13.35
N LEU A 27 1.20 2.74 -12.20
CA LEU A 27 0.61 3.24 -10.97
C LEU A 27 1.18 4.62 -10.68
N SER A 28 0.63 5.62 -11.37
CA SER A 28 0.96 7.01 -11.09
C SER A 28 0.17 7.54 -9.90
N GLU A 29 0.71 8.56 -9.24
CA GLU A 29 0.03 9.30 -8.17
C GLU A 29 -1.38 9.74 -8.59
N LYS A 30 -1.50 10.37 -9.77
CA LYS A 30 -2.79 10.79 -10.35
C LYS A 30 -3.81 9.65 -10.44
N LYS A 31 -3.34 8.43 -10.75
CA LYS A 31 -4.20 7.25 -10.83
C LYS A 31 -4.62 6.78 -9.44
N ILE A 32 -3.74 6.85 -8.44
CA ILE A 32 -4.07 6.55 -7.05
C ILE A 32 -5.14 7.51 -6.56
N ILE A 33 -4.91 8.82 -6.67
CA ILE A 33 -5.86 9.87 -6.26
C ILE A 33 -7.23 9.63 -6.89
N ARG A 34 -7.28 9.49 -8.22
CA ARG A 34 -8.53 9.23 -8.95
C ARG A 34 -9.24 7.96 -8.47
N ARG A 35 -8.51 6.90 -8.12
CA ARG A 35 -9.10 5.64 -7.65
C ARG A 35 -9.59 5.75 -6.21
N THR A 36 -8.86 6.45 -5.34
CA THR A 36 -9.28 6.81 -3.99
C THR A 36 -10.61 7.57 -4.01
N GLU A 37 -10.75 8.53 -4.92
CA GLU A 37 -11.99 9.30 -5.12
C GLU A 37 -13.15 8.46 -5.65
N GLN A 38 -12.89 7.39 -6.39
CA GLN A 38 -13.93 6.50 -6.91
C GLN A 38 -14.37 5.47 -5.85
N GLU A 39 -13.48 5.10 -4.93
CA GLU A 39 -13.72 4.10 -3.91
C GLU A 39 -14.52 4.67 -2.74
N LYS A 40 -15.74 4.16 -2.55
CA LYS A 40 -16.66 4.64 -1.51
C LYS A 40 -16.02 4.62 -0.13
N VAL A 41 -15.38 3.51 0.24
CA VAL A 41 -14.78 3.33 1.57
C VAL A 41 -13.70 4.38 1.84
N LEU A 42 -12.79 4.60 0.88
CA LEU A 42 -11.71 5.56 1.03
C LEU A 42 -12.19 7.02 1.02
N ARG A 43 -13.24 7.35 0.25
CA ARG A 43 -13.90 8.66 0.36
C ARG A 43 -14.45 8.90 1.77
N GLU A 44 -15.06 7.89 2.39
CA GLU A 44 -15.57 8.02 3.76
C GLU A 44 -14.45 8.10 4.79
N VAL A 45 -13.35 7.35 4.63
CA VAL A 45 -12.14 7.49 5.45
C VAL A 45 -11.62 8.92 5.39
N ARG A 46 -11.53 9.51 4.19
CA ARG A 46 -11.09 10.90 4.01
C ARG A 46 -11.95 11.89 4.78
N LYS A 47 -13.28 11.71 4.80
CA LYS A 47 -14.19 12.54 5.60
C LYS A 47 -14.01 12.36 7.11
N CYS A 48 -13.49 11.23 7.57
CA CYS A 48 -13.26 10.98 8.99
C CYS A 48 -12.01 11.69 9.52
N ILE A 49 -11.03 11.96 8.65
CA ILE A 49 -9.83 12.73 8.99
C ILE A 49 -10.26 14.14 9.41
N GLY A 50 -9.85 14.56 10.61
CA GLY A 50 -10.23 15.85 11.20
C GLY A 50 -11.63 15.91 11.84
N ASN A 51 -12.50 14.91 11.63
CA ASN A 51 -13.88 14.88 12.16
C ASN A 51 -14.11 13.83 13.26
N ASN A 52 -13.06 13.50 14.03
CA ASN A 52 -13.10 12.59 15.19
C ASN A 52 -13.69 11.18 14.95
N TRP A 53 -13.78 10.70 13.70
CA TRP A 53 -14.20 9.33 13.38
C TRP A 53 -15.49 8.89 14.10
N LEU A 54 -16.58 9.66 13.94
CA LEU A 54 -17.87 9.49 14.61
C LEU A 54 -18.39 8.04 14.65
N GLU A 55 -19.21 7.71 15.66
CA GLU A 55 -19.69 6.34 15.93
C GLU A 55 -20.50 5.70 14.78
N LYS A 56 -21.12 6.52 13.92
CA LYS A 56 -21.96 6.08 12.79
C LYS A 56 -21.15 5.86 11.49
N ILE A 57 -19.90 5.41 11.59
CA ILE A 57 -19.15 4.96 10.41
C ILE A 57 -19.60 3.55 9.97
N GLY A 58 -19.70 3.37 8.66
CA GLY A 58 -20.05 2.07 8.07
C GLY A 58 -19.03 0.98 8.42
N ARG A 59 -19.47 -0.29 8.41
CA ARG A 59 -18.63 -1.45 8.76
C ARG A 59 -17.30 -1.47 8.00
N GLU A 60 -17.31 -1.14 6.72
CA GLU A 60 -16.11 -1.12 5.88
C GLU A 60 -15.13 -0.01 6.26
N VAL A 61 -15.60 1.09 6.87
CA VAL A 61 -14.73 2.18 7.34
C VAL A 61 -14.15 1.84 8.72
N LYS A 62 -14.89 1.07 9.54
CA LYS A 62 -14.43 0.66 10.89
C LYS A 62 -13.10 -0.07 10.88
N GLN A 63 -12.73 -0.77 9.81
CA GLN A 63 -11.43 -1.44 9.70
C GLN A 63 -10.24 -0.46 9.76
N PHE A 64 -10.46 0.83 9.43
CA PHE A 64 -9.44 1.87 9.51
C PHE A 64 -9.39 2.55 10.89
N TYR A 65 -10.40 2.36 11.73
CA TYR A 65 -10.53 3.07 13.02
C TYR A 65 -9.40 2.74 14.00
N GLN A 66 -8.92 1.49 14.01
CA GLN A 66 -7.82 1.08 14.88
C GLN A 66 -6.52 1.80 14.55
N ALA A 67 -6.31 2.16 13.27
CA ALA A 67 -5.13 2.88 12.79
C ALA A 67 -5.40 4.38 12.56
N ARG A 68 -6.52 4.92 13.06
CA ARG A 68 -6.98 6.29 12.74
C ARG A 68 -5.95 7.38 13.05
N GLU A 69 -5.15 7.19 14.10
CA GLU A 69 -4.12 8.15 14.54
C GLU A 69 -2.88 8.11 13.63
N GLU A 70 -2.71 7.03 12.87
CA GLU A 70 -1.66 6.88 11.88
C GLU A 70 -2.12 7.28 10.48
N ILE A 71 -3.42 7.57 10.30
CA ILE A 71 -4.01 7.89 9.00
C ILE A 71 -4.02 9.41 8.80
N ALA A 72 -3.39 9.83 7.71
CA ALA A 72 -3.29 11.23 7.32
C ALA A 72 -3.62 11.39 5.83
N GLU A 73 -3.95 12.62 5.45
CA GLU A 73 -4.02 13.02 4.06
C GLU A 73 -2.88 13.99 3.75
N GLU A 74 -2.07 13.67 2.74
CA GLU A 74 -0.99 14.53 2.24
C GLU A 74 -1.05 14.56 0.71
N ASN A 75 -1.00 15.73 0.09
CA ASN A 75 -1.04 15.90 -1.37
C ASN A 75 -2.19 15.10 -2.05
N ALA A 76 -3.38 15.11 -1.44
CA ALA A 76 -4.56 14.34 -1.87
C ALA A 76 -4.41 12.80 -1.84
N LEU A 77 -3.31 12.28 -1.30
CA LEU A 77 -3.12 10.86 -1.01
C LEU A 77 -3.54 10.55 0.42
N LEU A 78 -4.16 9.39 0.63
CA LEU A 78 -4.36 8.84 1.97
C LEU A 78 -3.13 8.03 2.34
N LEU A 79 -2.58 8.27 3.52
CA LEU A 79 -1.43 7.58 4.07
C LEU A 79 -1.81 6.89 5.37
N LYS A 80 -1.17 5.75 5.64
CA LYS A 80 -1.12 5.10 6.94
C LYS A 80 0.34 4.98 7.36
N ALA A 81 0.72 5.60 8.47
CA ALA A 81 2.10 5.60 8.97
C ALA A 81 3.13 5.96 7.88
N GLY A 82 2.86 7.01 7.10
CA GLY A 82 3.71 7.49 6.00
C GLY A 82 3.69 6.64 4.72
N ARG A 83 2.84 5.59 4.64
CA ARG A 83 2.71 4.75 3.44
C ARG A 83 1.38 4.99 2.75
N VAL A 84 1.40 5.11 1.42
CA VAL A 84 0.16 5.32 0.64
C VAL A 84 -0.80 4.16 0.81
N ILE A 85 -2.04 4.45 1.18
CA ILE A 85 -3.16 3.51 1.17
C ILE A 85 -3.55 3.29 -0.30
N ILE A 86 -3.24 2.11 -0.82
CA ILE A 86 -3.52 1.77 -2.22
C ILE A 86 -5.00 1.34 -2.37
N PRO A 87 -5.78 1.98 -3.26
CA PRO A 87 -7.15 1.59 -3.55
C PRO A 87 -7.26 0.15 -4.05
N GLU A 88 -8.42 -0.46 -3.89
CA GLU A 88 -8.63 -1.89 -4.10
C GLU A 88 -8.28 -2.35 -5.53
N LEU A 89 -8.67 -1.56 -6.53
CA LEU A 89 -8.44 -1.92 -7.93
C LEU A 89 -6.94 -1.95 -8.30
N PRO A 90 -6.14 -0.89 -8.05
CA PRO A 90 -4.69 -0.96 -8.17
C PRO A 90 -4.06 -2.06 -7.29
N ARG A 91 -4.54 -2.23 -6.05
CA ARG A 91 -4.04 -3.27 -5.13
C ARG A 91 -4.17 -4.66 -5.72
N ARG A 92 -5.33 -5.02 -6.27
CA ARG A 92 -5.55 -6.32 -6.95
C ARG A 92 -4.62 -6.53 -8.14
N LYS A 93 -4.37 -5.47 -8.92
CA LYS A 93 -3.43 -5.55 -10.06
C LYS A 93 -2.00 -5.80 -9.58
N ILE A 94 -1.57 -5.09 -8.53
CA ILE A 94 -0.27 -5.33 -7.90
C ILE A 94 -0.16 -6.78 -7.43
N MET A 95 -1.16 -7.26 -6.67
CA MET A 95 -1.15 -8.63 -6.15
C MET A 95 -1.09 -9.67 -7.28
N LYS A 96 -1.82 -9.45 -8.38
CA LYS A 96 -1.79 -10.34 -9.55
C LYS A 96 -0.37 -10.42 -10.15
N VAL A 97 0.28 -9.28 -10.40
CA VAL A 97 1.66 -9.23 -10.94
C VAL A 97 2.68 -9.86 -9.97
N LEU A 98 2.48 -9.68 -8.67
CA LEU A 98 3.33 -10.29 -7.65
C LEU A 98 3.18 -11.82 -7.62
N HIS A 99 1.94 -12.33 -7.64
CA HIS A 99 1.64 -13.77 -7.65
C HIS A 99 2.06 -14.46 -8.95
N GLU A 100 1.97 -13.78 -10.09
CA GLU A 100 2.50 -14.27 -11.39
C GLU A 100 4.03 -14.42 -11.37
N GLY A 101 4.72 -13.71 -10.47
CA GLY A 101 6.17 -13.81 -10.31
C GLY A 101 6.63 -15.00 -9.46
N HIS A 102 5.92 -15.31 -8.38
CA HIS A 102 6.18 -16.43 -7.48
C HIS A 102 4.88 -16.79 -6.73
N PRO A 103 4.54 -18.08 -6.54
CA PRO A 103 3.44 -18.52 -5.67
C PRO A 103 3.88 -18.42 -4.20
N GLY A 104 4.12 -17.20 -3.72
CA GLY A 104 4.48 -16.94 -2.33
C GLY A 104 3.23 -16.94 -1.45
N ILE A 105 2.86 -18.12 -0.95
CA ILE A 105 1.73 -18.44 -0.05
C ILE A 105 0.36 -18.20 -0.69
N ALA A 106 -0.18 -19.27 -1.27
CA ALA A 106 -1.61 -19.44 -1.53
C ALA A 106 -2.33 -19.91 -0.27
#